data_AF-A0A7S1BAX7-F1
#
_entry.id   AF-A0A7S1BAX7-F1
#
_cell.length_a   1.000
_cell.length_b   1.000
_cell.length_c   1.000
_cell.angle_alpha   90.00
_cell.angle_beta   90.00
_cell.angle_gamma   90.00
#
_symmetry.space_group_name_H-M   'P 1'
#
loop_
_entity.id
_entity.type
_entity.pdbx_description
1 polymer ?
#
loop_
_entity_poly.entity_id
_entity_poly.type
_entity_poly.pdbx_seq_one_letter_code
_entity_poly.pdbx_strand_id
1 'polypeptide(L)'
;SISGGSENTASGESSSVSGGSSKVVSSDNASVFGGEDNFEKELKSNILSDIPFTKDAEGWWVADVAMFRFPKGVVIGVKSSTCTYGEGTLSVNGDSGVSGNCPEGDGSVTFGHSNTASGKWSSVLGGYGNTASGYFSSVSGGSDNT
;
A
#
# COMPACT_ATOMS: atom_id res chain seq x y z
N SER A 1 5.58 -19.30 -12.13
CA SER A 1 5.74 -17.85 -12.38
C SER A 1 6.69 -17.26 -11.36
N ILE A 2 7.49 -16.27 -11.74
CA ILE A 2 8.36 -15.52 -10.82
C ILE A 2 7.94 -14.05 -10.94
N SER A 3 7.54 -13.43 -9.84
CA SER A 3 6.97 -12.06 -9.85
C SER A 3 8.03 -10.97 -9.72
N GLY A 4 9.24 -11.29 -9.25
CA GLY A 4 10.38 -10.38 -9.14
C GLY A 4 11.59 -11.01 -8.42
N GLY A 5 12.65 -10.23 -8.17
CA GLY A 5 13.86 -10.66 -7.44
C GLY A 5 15.04 -11.10 -8.32
N SER A 6 16.09 -11.67 -7.72
CA SER A 6 17.33 -12.11 -8.39
C SER A 6 17.53 -13.63 -8.25
N GLU A 7 17.97 -14.32 -9.31
CA GLU A 7 18.33 -15.75 -9.29
C GLU A 7 17.24 -16.75 -8.80
N ASN A 8 15.96 -16.45 -8.99
CA ASN A 8 14.88 -17.37 -8.62
C ASN A 8 14.61 -18.43 -9.71
N THR A 9 14.22 -19.64 -9.31
CA THR A 9 13.87 -20.77 -10.19
C THR A 9 12.51 -21.34 -9.78
N ALA A 10 11.56 -21.41 -10.72
CA ALA A 10 10.25 -22.05 -10.53
C ALA A 10 10.03 -23.05 -11.68
N SER A 11 10.21 -24.35 -11.40
CA SER A 11 10.23 -25.41 -12.41
C SER A 11 9.09 -26.43 -12.30
N GLY A 12 8.29 -26.41 -11.23
CA GLY A 12 7.08 -27.24 -11.11
C GLY A 12 5.88 -26.67 -11.87
N GLU A 13 4.94 -27.52 -12.30
CA GLU A 13 3.69 -27.15 -12.95
C GLU A 13 2.87 -26.22 -12.03
N SER A 14 2.45 -25.05 -12.51
CA SER A 14 1.77 -24.02 -11.69
C SER A 14 2.53 -23.53 -10.44
N SER A 15 3.84 -23.74 -10.37
CA SER A 15 4.67 -23.22 -9.26
C SER A 15 4.82 -21.70 -9.31
N SER A 16 5.02 -21.04 -8.17
CA SER A 16 5.23 -19.58 -8.12
C SER A 16 6.27 -19.10 -7.11
N VAL A 17 6.97 -18.01 -7.43
CA VAL A 17 7.85 -17.27 -6.52
C VAL A 17 7.43 -15.80 -6.55
N SER A 18 7.12 -15.22 -5.39
CA SER A 18 6.65 -13.82 -5.33
C SER A 18 7.77 -12.77 -5.36
N GLY A 19 9.03 -13.14 -5.04
CA GLY A 19 10.18 -12.24 -4.99
C GLY A 19 11.39 -12.82 -4.25
N GLY A 20 12.41 -12.00 -3.96
CA GLY A 20 13.60 -12.38 -3.16
C GLY A 20 14.83 -12.79 -3.99
N SER A 21 15.89 -13.24 -3.33
CA SER A 21 17.12 -13.74 -4.00
C SER A 21 17.26 -15.26 -3.87
N SER A 22 17.61 -15.94 -4.95
CA SER A 22 18.04 -17.35 -5.01
C SER A 22 17.03 -18.38 -4.47
N LYS A 23 15.73 -18.18 -4.71
CA LYS A 23 14.67 -19.15 -4.33
C LYS A 23 14.50 -20.23 -5.40
N VAL A 24 14.35 -21.49 -5.00
CA VAL A 24 14.11 -22.62 -5.91
C VAL A 24 12.82 -23.34 -5.52
N VAL A 25 11.90 -23.47 -6.48
CA VAL A 25 10.65 -24.22 -6.35
C VAL A 25 10.54 -25.20 -7.51
N SER A 26 10.57 -26.50 -7.20
CA SER A 26 10.58 -27.57 -8.22
C SER A 26 9.34 -28.46 -8.20
N SER A 27 8.45 -28.29 -7.23
CA SER A 27 7.23 -29.10 -7.08
C SER A 27 6.02 -28.44 -7.75
N ASP A 28 5.11 -29.28 -8.26
CA ASP A 28 3.85 -28.82 -8.85
C ASP A 28 2.95 -28.15 -7.81
N ASN A 29 2.29 -27.06 -8.20
CA ASN A 29 1.42 -26.20 -7.40
C ASN A 29 2.07 -25.54 -6.17
N ALA A 30 3.39 -25.57 -6.03
CA ALA A 30 4.08 -24.98 -4.90
C ALA A 30 4.33 -23.47 -5.08
N SER A 31 4.12 -22.68 -4.04
CA SER A 31 4.41 -21.24 -4.02
C SER A 31 5.38 -20.87 -2.92
N VAL A 32 6.40 -20.09 -3.22
CA VAL A 32 7.33 -19.52 -2.23
C VAL A 32 7.22 -18.00 -2.23
N PHE A 33 7.01 -17.44 -1.04
CA PHE A 33 7.02 -16.00 -0.84
C PHE A 33 8.45 -15.46 -0.68
N GLY A 34 8.71 -14.28 -1.24
CA GLY A 34 10.01 -13.62 -1.19
C GLY A 34 10.41 -13.04 0.17
N GLY A 35 11.72 -12.87 0.35
CA GLY A 35 12.39 -12.19 1.47
C GLY A 35 13.91 -12.31 1.34
N GLU A 36 14.64 -11.24 1.65
CA GLU A 36 16.10 -11.27 1.86
C GLU A 36 16.41 -11.66 3.30
N ASP A 37 17.51 -12.39 3.53
CA ASP A 37 18.05 -12.61 4.87
C ASP A 37 18.25 -11.26 5.56
N ASN A 38 17.34 -10.90 6.47
CA ASN A 38 17.50 -9.70 7.27
C ASN A 38 18.45 -10.03 8.42
N PHE A 39 19.68 -9.53 8.33
CA PHE A 39 20.55 -9.30 9.48
C PHE A 39 19.73 -8.50 10.52
N GLU A 40 19.18 -9.18 11.53
CA GLU A 40 18.48 -8.50 12.63
C GLU A 40 19.50 -7.63 13.37
N LYS A 41 19.37 -6.31 13.20
CA LYS A 41 20.02 -5.36 14.11
C LYS A 41 19.16 -5.31 15.37
N GLU A 42 19.60 -6.02 16.40
CA GLU A 42 19.05 -6.00 17.76
C GLU A 42 18.53 -4.60 18.15
N LEU A 43 17.21 -4.47 18.32
CA LEU A 43 16.60 -3.38 19.08
C LEU A 43 16.26 -3.95 20.46
N LYS A 44 17.14 -3.68 21.42
CA LYS A 44 16.99 -4.13 22.81
C LYS A 44 15.78 -3.44 23.48
N SER A 45 14.77 -4.26 23.75
CA SER A 45 13.76 -4.25 24.83
C SER A 45 13.12 -2.94 25.31
N ASN A 46 11.78 -2.87 25.21
CA ASN A 46 10.81 -2.61 26.31
C ASN A 46 9.49 -1.93 25.87
N ILE A 47 8.78 -2.44 24.86
CA ILE A 47 7.40 -1.97 24.57
C ILE A 47 6.54 -3.16 24.11
N LEU A 48 6.08 -4.00 25.04
CA LEU A 48 5.12 -5.09 24.72
C LEU A 48 3.99 -5.22 25.75
N SER A 49 3.61 -4.14 26.43
CA SER A 49 2.43 -4.17 27.31
C SER A 49 1.23 -3.37 26.82
N ASP A 50 1.31 -2.68 25.66
CA ASP A 50 0.25 -1.73 25.25
C ASP A 50 0.14 -1.53 23.72
N ILE A 51 0.33 -2.57 22.90
CA ILE A 51 -0.04 -2.48 21.48
C ILE A 51 -1.48 -2.97 21.28
N PRO A 52 -2.36 -2.18 20.64
CA PRO A 52 -3.78 -2.48 20.51
C PRO A 52 -4.11 -3.55 19.46
N PHE A 53 -3.09 -4.23 18.94
CA PHE A 53 -3.18 -5.19 17.86
C PHE A 53 -2.76 -6.57 18.36
N THR A 54 -3.60 -7.57 18.11
CA THR A 54 -3.26 -8.99 18.24
C THR A 54 -3.13 -9.58 16.84
N LYS A 55 -2.55 -10.78 16.72
CA LYS A 55 -2.62 -11.53 15.47
C LYS A 55 -3.76 -12.53 15.53
N ASP A 56 -4.52 -12.67 14.44
CA ASP A 56 -5.46 -13.78 14.30
C ASP A 56 -4.73 -15.11 14.02
N ALA A 57 -5.48 -16.20 13.85
CA ALA A 57 -4.93 -17.53 13.63
C ALA A 57 -4.13 -17.62 12.30
N GLU A 58 -4.40 -16.70 11.38
CA GLU A 58 -3.77 -16.57 10.07
C GLU A 58 -2.59 -15.56 10.09
N GLY A 59 -2.33 -14.92 11.23
CA GLY A 59 -1.19 -14.02 11.43
C GLY A 59 -1.43 -12.56 11.04
N TRP A 60 -2.67 -12.18 10.72
CA TRP A 60 -3.05 -10.79 10.43
C TRP A 60 -3.17 -9.99 11.72
N TRP A 61 -2.66 -8.77 11.70
CA TRP A 61 -2.89 -7.83 12.80
C TRP A 61 -4.36 -7.42 12.84
N VAL A 62 -5.08 -7.86 13.87
CA VAL A 62 -6.45 -7.50 14.19
C VAL A 62 -6.48 -6.58 15.41
N ALA A 63 -7.45 -5.66 15.47
CA ALA A 63 -7.68 -4.81 16.63
C ALA A 63 -9.15 -4.85 17.03
N ASP A 64 -9.45 -4.36 18.24
CA ASP A 64 -10.82 -4.19 18.68
C ASP A 64 -11.59 -3.23 17.74
N VAL A 65 -12.89 -3.48 17.53
CA VAL A 65 -13.69 -2.83 16.46
C VAL A 65 -13.73 -1.30 16.58
N ALA A 66 -13.52 -0.78 17.79
CA ALA A 66 -13.49 0.65 18.10
C ALA A 66 -12.17 1.34 17.69
N MET A 67 -11.11 0.59 17.35
CA MET A 67 -9.75 1.12 17.19
C MET A 67 -9.41 1.59 15.77
N PHE A 68 -10.24 1.30 14.77
CA PHE A 68 -10.01 1.69 13.36
C PHE A 68 -10.83 2.90 12.90
N ARG A 69 -11.09 3.87 13.78
CA ARG A 69 -11.76 5.12 13.41
C ARG A 69 -10.74 6.20 13.10
N PHE A 70 -10.52 6.48 11.82
CA PHE A 70 -9.63 7.55 11.33
C PHE A 70 -10.45 8.72 10.77
N PRO A 71 -10.93 9.66 11.61
CA PRO A 71 -11.81 10.75 11.16
C PRO A 71 -11.11 11.70 10.16
N LYS A 72 -9.79 11.85 10.26
CA LYS A 72 -9.00 12.66 9.32
C LYS A 72 -8.70 11.92 8.02
N GLY A 73 -8.19 10.70 8.12
CA GLY A 73 -7.82 9.91 6.96
C GLY A 73 -6.58 9.08 7.24
N VAL A 74 -6.22 8.25 6.26
CA VAL A 74 -5.09 7.32 6.31
C VAL A 74 -4.21 7.59 5.11
N VAL A 75 -2.91 7.75 5.35
CA VAL A 75 -1.89 7.85 4.30
C VAL A 75 -0.94 6.69 4.45
N ILE A 76 -0.83 5.89 3.40
CA ILE A 76 0.09 4.76 3.26
C ILE A 76 1.14 5.18 2.23
N GLY A 77 2.41 5.17 2.63
CA GLY A 77 3.53 5.70 1.84
C GLY A 77 3.88 7.14 2.22
N VAL A 78 4.22 7.97 1.24
CA VAL A 78 4.67 9.36 1.47
C VAL A 78 3.49 10.31 1.54
N LYS A 79 3.35 10.98 2.69
CA LYS A 79 2.45 12.13 2.84
C LYS A 79 3.09 13.35 2.17
N SER A 80 2.39 13.91 1.19
CA SER A 80 2.84 15.15 0.55
C SER A 80 2.70 16.34 1.52
N SER A 81 3.73 17.19 1.56
CA SER A 81 3.72 18.44 2.32
C SER A 81 3.02 19.59 1.60
N THR A 82 2.75 19.44 0.30
CA THR A 82 2.10 20.48 -0.52
C THR A 82 0.58 20.33 -0.58
N CYS A 83 0.04 19.15 -0.26
CA CYS A 83 -1.40 18.91 -0.30
C CYS A 83 -2.08 19.35 1.00
N THR A 84 -3.28 19.90 0.86
CA THR A 84 -4.23 20.02 1.98
C THR A 84 -5.14 18.80 1.97
N TYR A 85 -5.01 17.92 2.95
CA TYR A 85 -5.81 16.69 3.00
C TYR A 85 -7.22 17.00 3.53
N GLY A 86 -8.25 16.48 2.85
CA GLY A 86 -9.63 16.54 3.31
C GLY A 86 -9.90 15.61 4.50
N GLU A 87 -11.09 15.71 5.09
CA GLU A 87 -11.53 14.79 6.16
C GLU A 87 -11.92 13.41 5.59
N GLY A 88 -11.69 12.34 6.34
CA GLY A 88 -12.03 10.97 5.92
C GLY A 88 -11.32 10.49 4.65
N THR A 89 -10.06 10.88 4.45
CA THR A 89 -9.32 10.58 3.21
C THR A 89 -8.58 9.25 3.24
N LEU A 90 -8.33 8.66 2.07
CA LEU A 90 -7.40 7.53 1.92
C LEU A 90 -6.40 7.82 0.80
N SER A 91 -5.12 7.81 1.15
CA SER A 91 -4.01 7.94 0.19
C SER A 91 -3.12 6.71 0.24
N VAL A 92 -2.82 6.13 -0.92
CA VAL A 92 -1.82 5.07 -1.04
C VAL A 92 -0.84 5.42 -2.15
N ASN A 93 0.43 5.62 -1.79
CA ASN A 93 1.53 5.66 -2.74
C ASN A 93 2.57 4.60 -2.35
N GLY A 94 3.22 4.00 -3.35
CA GLY A 94 4.25 2.97 -3.13
C GLY A 94 5.68 3.49 -3.30
N ASP A 95 5.85 4.77 -3.63
CA ASP A 95 7.13 5.31 -4.07
C ASP A 95 7.75 6.25 -3.02
N SER A 96 9.08 6.19 -2.94
CA SER A 96 9.92 6.91 -1.96
C SER A 96 10.19 8.38 -2.33
N GLY A 97 9.54 8.88 -3.39
CA GLY A 97 9.68 10.24 -3.91
C GLY A 97 8.89 11.31 -3.14
N VAL A 98 9.18 12.58 -3.45
CA VAL A 98 8.60 13.78 -2.80
C VAL A 98 7.14 14.08 -3.22
N SER A 99 6.65 13.54 -4.33
CA SER A 99 5.30 13.78 -4.82
C SER A 99 4.31 12.69 -4.37
N GLY A 100 3.76 12.90 -3.17
CA GLY A 100 2.60 12.14 -2.69
C GLY A 100 1.32 12.53 -3.41
N ASN A 101 0.27 11.71 -3.25
CA ASN A 101 -1.06 12.07 -3.75
C ASN A 101 -1.74 13.11 -2.85
N CYS A 102 -2.63 13.92 -3.45
CA CYS A 102 -3.44 14.95 -2.83
C CYS A 102 -4.94 14.59 -2.84
N PRO A 103 -5.44 13.81 -1.86
CA PRO A 103 -6.87 13.67 -1.61
C PRO A 103 -7.37 14.89 -0.82
N GLU A 104 -7.69 15.97 -1.52
CA GLU A 104 -8.03 17.26 -0.88
C GLU A 104 -9.52 17.39 -0.55
N GLY A 105 -10.38 16.68 -1.29
CA GLY A 105 -11.81 16.67 -1.00
C GLY A 105 -12.14 15.82 0.23
N ASP A 106 -13.16 16.21 0.99
CA ASP A 106 -13.65 15.34 2.08
C ASP A 106 -14.17 14.01 1.51
N GLY A 107 -13.77 12.90 2.12
CA GLY A 107 -14.09 11.55 1.67
C GLY A 107 -13.40 11.16 0.37
N SER A 108 -12.33 11.86 -0.04
CA SER A 108 -11.62 11.57 -1.28
C SER A 108 -10.58 10.45 -1.13
N VAL A 109 -10.36 9.75 -2.23
CA VAL A 109 -9.43 8.60 -2.30
C VAL A 109 -8.46 8.79 -3.44
N THR A 110 -7.16 8.60 -3.19
CA THR A 110 -6.12 8.69 -4.21
C THR A 110 -5.10 7.56 -4.09
N PHE A 111 -4.95 6.77 -5.15
CA PHE A 111 -3.90 5.77 -5.29
C PHE A 111 -2.92 6.16 -6.40
N GLY A 112 -1.76 5.49 -6.47
CA GLY A 112 -0.76 5.75 -7.50
C GLY A 112 0.21 6.86 -7.09
N HIS A 113 0.65 7.67 -8.06
CA HIS A 113 1.69 8.69 -7.86
C HIS A 113 1.26 10.06 -8.40
N SER A 114 1.46 11.12 -7.61
CA SER A 114 1.16 12.50 -8.02
C SER A 114 -0.29 12.76 -8.46
N ASN A 115 -1.27 12.04 -7.92
CA ASN A 115 -2.69 12.22 -8.26
C ASN A 115 -3.37 13.21 -7.32
N THR A 116 -4.36 13.95 -7.81
CA THR A 116 -5.15 14.93 -7.06
C THR A 116 -6.64 14.59 -7.13
N ALA A 117 -7.30 14.41 -6.00
CA ALA A 117 -8.75 14.26 -5.89
C ALA A 117 -9.29 15.39 -5.01
N SER A 118 -9.61 16.54 -5.63
CA SER A 118 -9.99 17.77 -4.92
C SER A 118 -11.50 17.96 -4.78
N GLY A 119 -12.30 17.25 -5.59
CA GLY A 119 -13.75 17.24 -5.42
C GLY A 119 -14.18 16.49 -4.17
N LYS A 120 -15.25 16.93 -3.50
CA LYS A 120 -15.82 16.17 -2.38
C LYS A 120 -16.29 14.79 -2.86
N TRP A 121 -15.94 13.73 -2.13
CA TRP A 121 -16.18 12.33 -2.50
C TRP A 121 -15.64 11.94 -3.88
N SER A 122 -14.57 12.61 -4.34
CA SER A 122 -13.90 12.25 -5.59
C SER A 122 -12.89 11.12 -5.41
N SER A 123 -12.55 10.43 -6.49
CA SER A 123 -11.58 9.34 -6.44
C SER A 123 -10.63 9.30 -7.64
N VAL A 124 -9.35 9.06 -7.38
CA VAL A 124 -8.38 8.62 -8.38
C VAL A 124 -7.85 7.25 -7.98
N LEU A 125 -8.20 6.21 -8.74
CA LEU A 125 -7.92 4.81 -8.35
C LEU A 125 -6.50 4.33 -8.71
N GLY A 126 -5.69 5.16 -9.38
CA GLY A 126 -4.30 4.84 -9.70
C GLY A 126 -3.73 5.74 -10.80
N GLY A 127 -2.57 5.34 -11.34
CA GLY A 127 -1.91 6.08 -12.41
C GLY A 127 -1.02 7.22 -11.93
N TYR A 128 -0.68 8.13 -12.84
CA TYR A 128 0.24 9.25 -12.63
C TYR A 128 -0.40 10.58 -13.02
N GLY A 129 -0.33 11.60 -12.15
CA GLY A 129 -0.67 12.97 -12.54
C GLY A 129 -2.15 13.24 -12.85
N ASN A 130 -3.08 12.37 -12.47
CA ASN A 130 -4.50 12.56 -12.75
C ASN A 130 -5.16 13.52 -11.74
N THR A 131 -6.21 14.21 -12.17
CA THR A 131 -7.00 15.14 -11.37
C THR A 131 -8.48 14.76 -11.41
N ALA A 132 -9.14 14.66 -10.26
CA ALA A 132 -10.59 14.51 -10.12
C ALA A 132 -11.14 15.68 -9.30
N SER A 133 -11.61 16.74 -9.97
CA SER A 133 -11.96 18.02 -9.33
C SER A 133 -13.47 18.21 -9.09
N GLY A 134 -14.31 17.47 -9.80
CA GLY A 134 -15.76 17.54 -9.67
C GLY A 134 -16.27 16.84 -8.42
N TYR A 135 -17.39 17.31 -7.89
CA TYR A 135 -18.15 16.62 -6.85
C TYR A 135 -18.56 15.22 -7.34
N PHE A 136 -18.23 14.16 -6.58
CA PHE A 136 -18.38 12.75 -7.00
C PHE A 136 -17.62 12.32 -8.27
N SER A 137 -16.67 13.13 -8.75
CA SER A 137 -15.90 12.77 -9.96
C SER A 137 -14.94 11.62 -9.71
N SER A 138 -14.66 10.84 -10.76
CA SER A 138 -13.76 9.69 -10.68
C SER A 138 -12.83 9.61 -11.88
N VAL A 139 -11.55 9.37 -11.63
CA VAL A 139 -10.59 8.93 -12.64
C VAL A 139 -10.12 7.52 -12.28
N SER A 140 -10.35 6.55 -13.16
CA SER A 140 -9.99 5.15 -12.88
C SER A 140 -8.46 4.91 -12.94
N GLY A 141 -7.72 5.73 -13.68
CA GLY A 141 -6.26 5.65 -13.80
C GLY A 141 -5.76 6.26 -15.10
N GLY A 142 -4.53 5.92 -15.50
CA GLY A 142 -3.86 6.50 -16.67
C GLY A 142 -2.87 7.60 -16.29
N SER A 143 -2.50 8.44 -17.26
CA SER A 143 -1.61 9.59 -17.06
C SER A 143 -2.33 10.89 -17.41
N ASP A 144 -2.26 11.89 -16.54
CA ASP A 144 -2.65 13.29 -16.82
C ASP A 144 -4.12 13.50 -17.27
N ASN A 145 -5.05 12.72 -16.73
CA ASN A 145 -6.49 12.90 -16.99
C ASN A 145 -7.11 13.93 -16.02
N THR A 146 -8.24 14.55 -16.39
CA THR A 146 -8.98 15.54 -15.59
C THR A 146 -10.47 15.22 -15.49
#